data_AF-A0A523IT55-F1
#
_entry.id   AF-A0A523IT55-F1
#
_cell.length_a   1.000
_cell.length_b   1.000
_cell.length_c   1.000
_cell.angle_alpha   90.00
_cell.angle_beta   90.00
_cell.angle_gamma   90.00
#
_symmetry.space_group_name_H-M   'P 1'
#
loop_
_entity.id
_entity.type
_entity.pdbx_description
1 polymer ?
#
loop_
_entity_poly.entity_id
_entity_poly.type
_entity_poly.pdbx_seq_one_letter_code
_entity_poly.pdbx_strand_id
1 'polypeptide(L)'
;MGTRKPATLALIGLAWFLVANGVARAQGACGLQIRVPFEGHVLPLESTPAFGSMKVVNAFPNLTFFRPLAIMTAPDDSDRIFVVGQKGIVWVFQNDPTVANKKIFLDISEQVHSTGNQQGLFHLAFDPNYASNGYFYLSYTASAPHCA
;
A
#
# COMPACT_ATOMS: atom_id res chain seq x y z
N MET A 1 60.52 40.17 -53.22
CA MET A 1 61.86 39.69 -52.82
C MET A 1 62.13 40.24 -51.43
N GLY A 2 62.23 39.38 -50.41
CA GLY A 2 62.60 39.80 -49.05
C GLY A 2 61.62 39.40 -47.95
N THR A 3 61.83 38.19 -47.43
CA THR A 3 61.22 37.54 -46.26
C THR A 3 61.46 38.27 -44.94
N ARG A 4 60.53 38.15 -43.97
CA ARG A 4 60.74 37.66 -42.57
C ARG A 4 59.58 38.06 -41.64
N LYS A 5 58.95 37.07 -40.98
CA LYS A 5 58.29 37.22 -39.65
C LYS A 5 59.37 36.92 -38.59
N PRO A 6 59.35 37.49 -37.35
CA PRO A 6 58.50 36.93 -36.28
C PRO A 6 58.07 37.86 -35.11
N ALA A 7 57.08 37.34 -34.38
CA ALA A 7 56.82 37.38 -32.93
C ALA A 7 56.61 38.71 -32.18
N THR A 8 55.46 38.80 -31.47
CA THR A 8 55.40 39.02 -30.01
C THR A 8 54.02 38.57 -29.49
N LEU A 9 54.03 37.72 -28.46
CA LEU A 9 52.87 37.24 -27.69
C LEU A 9 52.22 38.36 -26.87
N ALA A 10 50.89 38.37 -26.78
CA ALA A 10 50.19 38.88 -25.60
C ALA A 10 49.02 37.95 -25.27
N LEU A 11 49.01 37.57 -24.00
CA LEU A 11 48.26 36.51 -23.34
C LEU A 11 46.87 37.01 -22.87
N ILE A 12 45.97 36.04 -22.62
CA ILE A 12 44.79 36.09 -21.72
C ILE A 12 43.42 36.15 -22.41
N GLY A 13 42.65 35.08 -22.22
CA GLY A 13 41.21 35.06 -22.41
C GLY A 13 40.61 33.67 -22.65
N LEU A 14 40.92 32.67 -21.81
CA LEU A 14 40.18 31.41 -21.77
C LEU A 14 38.74 31.67 -21.31
N ALA A 15 37.81 31.83 -22.25
CA ALA A 15 36.38 31.69 -21.96
C ALA A 15 36.01 30.22 -22.21
N TRP A 16 36.03 29.45 -21.12
CA TRP A 16 35.54 28.08 -21.06
C TRP A 16 34.07 28.03 -21.50
N PHE A 17 33.82 27.52 -22.71
CA PHE A 17 32.51 26.95 -23.03
C PHE A 17 32.41 25.61 -22.29
N LEU A 18 32.02 25.64 -21.02
CA LEU A 18 31.47 24.47 -20.35
C LEU A 18 30.12 24.18 -21.02
N VAL A 19 30.17 23.33 -22.05
CA VAL A 19 29.00 22.55 -22.43
C VAL A 19 28.71 21.68 -21.22
N ALA A 20 27.68 22.07 -20.46
CA ALA A 20 27.09 21.21 -19.47
C ALA A 20 26.54 19.98 -20.20
N ASN A 21 27.38 18.97 -20.40
CA ASN A 21 26.93 17.61 -20.62
C ASN A 21 26.34 17.15 -19.29
N GLY A 22 25.15 17.66 -18.98
CA GLY A 22 24.30 17.04 -18.00
C GLY A 22 24.03 15.64 -18.53
N VAL A 23 24.68 14.63 -17.97
CA VAL A 23 24.17 13.27 -18.08
C VAL A 23 22.89 13.28 -17.27
N ALA A 24 21.78 13.62 -17.92
CA ALA A 24 20.47 13.32 -17.40
C ALA A 24 20.45 11.79 -17.23
N ARG A 25 20.69 11.32 -16.00
CA ARG A 25 20.39 9.94 -15.67
C ARG A 25 18.87 9.86 -15.76
N ALA A 26 18.37 9.31 -16.86
CA ALA A 26 17.00 8.85 -16.93
C ALA A 26 16.80 8.00 -15.67
N GLN A 27 15.93 8.46 -14.78
CA GLN A 27 15.49 7.64 -13.66
C GLN A 27 14.99 6.35 -14.30
N GLY A 28 15.67 5.23 -14.03
CA GLY A 28 15.19 3.92 -14.45
C GLY A 28 13.73 3.85 -14.01
N ALA A 29 12.85 3.65 -14.98
CA ALA A 29 11.43 3.86 -14.77
C ALA A 29 10.93 2.99 -13.62
N CYS A 30 10.69 3.60 -12.47
CA CYS A 30 10.09 2.92 -11.34
C CYS A 30 8.61 2.74 -11.65
N GLY A 31 8.25 1.54 -12.07
CA GLY A 31 6.89 1.15 -12.38
C GLY A 31 6.87 0.02 -13.42
N LEU A 32 5.75 -0.69 -13.49
CA LEU A 32 5.49 -1.60 -14.61
C LEU A 32 5.53 -0.77 -15.90
N GLN A 33 6.65 -0.88 -16.63
CA GLN A 33 6.87 -0.24 -17.94
C GLN A 33 5.75 -0.61 -18.93
N ILE A 34 5.13 -1.76 -18.72
CA ILE A 34 3.98 -2.27 -19.47
C ILE A 34 2.80 -2.28 -18.50
N ARG A 35 1.88 -1.33 -18.66
CA ARG A 35 0.54 -1.53 -18.13
C ARG A 35 -0.13 -2.57 -19.02
N VAL A 36 -0.54 -3.70 -18.44
CA VAL A 36 -1.44 -4.61 -19.15
C VAL A 36 -2.71 -3.80 -19.41
N PRO A 37 -3.09 -3.57 -20.68
CA PRO A 37 -4.34 -2.88 -20.95
C PRO A 37 -5.46 -3.66 -20.28
N PHE A 38 -6.40 -2.96 -19.66
CA PHE A 38 -7.66 -3.53 -19.20
C PHE A 38 -8.55 -3.85 -20.43
N GLU A 39 -7.96 -4.39 -21.49
CA GLU A 39 -8.65 -4.80 -22.71
C GLU A 39 -9.23 -6.19 -22.50
N GLY A 40 -10.49 -6.38 -22.91
CA GLY A 40 -11.22 -7.65 -22.77
C GLY A 40 -12.13 -7.73 -21.55
N HIS A 41 -11.97 -6.85 -20.56
CA HIS A 41 -12.92 -6.71 -19.47
C HIS A 41 -13.95 -5.62 -19.81
N VAL A 42 -15.05 -6.04 -20.43
CA VAL A 42 -16.24 -5.20 -20.50
C VAL A 42 -16.85 -5.21 -19.10
N LEU A 43 -16.73 -4.12 -18.35
CA LEU A 43 -17.63 -3.92 -17.23
C LEU A 43 -19.05 -3.92 -17.84
N PRO A 44 -19.96 -4.80 -17.41
CA PRO A 44 -21.32 -4.76 -17.92
C PRO A 44 -21.96 -3.44 -17.48
N LEU A 45 -21.84 -2.43 -18.34
CA LEU A 45 -22.56 -1.15 -18.22
C LEU A 45 -24.03 -1.32 -18.63
N GLU A 46 -24.34 -2.44 -19.29
CA GLU A 46 -25.66 -2.89 -19.70
C GLU A 46 -26.37 -3.60 -18.54
N SER A 47 -26.78 -2.81 -17.56
CA SER A 47 -28.08 -2.97 -16.92
C SER A 47 -28.38 -1.60 -16.34
N THR A 48 -29.49 -0.98 -16.72
CA THR A 48 -30.11 -0.06 -15.76
C THR A 48 -30.32 -0.92 -14.52
N PRO A 49 -29.58 -0.71 -13.41
CA PRO A 49 -29.77 -1.55 -12.25
C PRO A 49 -31.26 -1.44 -11.94
N ALA A 50 -31.97 -2.56 -11.85
CA ALA A 50 -33.25 -2.52 -11.17
C ALA A 50 -32.91 -2.03 -9.78
N PHE A 51 -33.14 -0.74 -9.51
CA PHE A 51 -32.95 -0.17 -8.20
C PHE A 51 -34.06 -0.75 -7.32
N GLY A 52 -33.87 -2.00 -6.89
CA GLY A 52 -34.54 -2.51 -5.71
C GLY A 52 -34.18 -1.56 -4.57
N SER A 53 -35.15 -1.27 -3.71
CA SER A 53 -34.89 -0.50 -2.50
C SER A 53 -33.86 -1.27 -1.64
N MET A 54 -32.60 -0.84 -1.66
CA MET A 54 -31.59 -1.38 -0.75
C MET A 54 -31.68 -0.65 0.58
N LYS A 55 -31.75 -1.40 1.67
CA LYS A 55 -31.68 -0.85 3.02
C LYS A 55 -30.32 -1.21 3.61
N VAL A 56 -29.54 -0.19 3.95
CA VAL A 56 -28.34 -0.38 4.76
C VAL A 56 -28.78 -0.78 6.16
N VAL A 57 -28.28 -1.91 6.63
CA VAL A 57 -28.50 -2.42 7.98
C VAL A 57 -27.15 -2.57 8.67
N ASN A 58 -27.13 -2.36 9.99
CA ASN A 58 -25.95 -2.70 10.77
C ASN A 58 -25.82 -4.23 10.80
N ALA A 59 -24.72 -4.76 10.26
CA ALA A 59 -24.47 -6.19 10.21
C ALA A 59 -24.26 -6.82 11.62
N PHE A 60 -23.68 -6.05 12.55
CA PHE A 60 -23.34 -6.51 13.90
C PHE A 60 -23.71 -5.44 14.95
N PRO A 61 -25.00 -5.26 15.25
CA PRO A 61 -25.50 -4.18 16.12
C PRO A 61 -24.98 -4.23 17.55
N ASN A 62 -24.59 -5.42 18.03
CA ASN A 62 -24.11 -5.63 19.39
C ASN A 62 -22.59 -5.44 19.53
N LEU A 63 -21.87 -5.16 18.44
CA LEU A 63 -20.41 -4.99 18.44
C LEU A 63 -20.00 -3.56 18.07
N THR A 64 -18.95 -3.08 18.72
CA THR A 64 -18.29 -1.79 18.40
C THR A 64 -16.81 -2.00 18.13
N PHE A 65 -16.20 -1.19 17.26
CA PHE A 65 -14.78 -1.28 16.94
C PHE A 65 -14.14 0.11 16.96
N PHE A 66 -12.94 0.21 17.52
CA PHE A 66 -12.19 1.46 17.51
C PHE A 66 -11.35 1.55 16.24
N ARG A 67 -11.63 2.54 15.39
CA ARG A 67 -10.95 2.80 14.11
C ARG A 67 -10.70 1.51 13.28
N PRO A 68 -11.76 0.78 12.88
CA PRO A 68 -11.62 -0.40 12.03
C PRO A 68 -11.13 0.01 10.63
N LEU A 69 -10.23 -0.77 10.05
CA LEU A 69 -9.64 -0.51 8.73
C LEU A 69 -9.88 -1.63 7.72
N ALA A 70 -10.03 -2.87 8.17
CA ALA A 70 -10.33 -4.00 7.29
C ALA A 70 -11.21 -5.05 8.00
N ILE A 71 -11.96 -5.80 7.20
CA ILE A 71 -12.78 -6.94 7.61
C ILE A 71 -12.54 -8.09 6.63
N MET A 72 -12.41 -9.32 7.12
CA MET A 72 -12.21 -10.52 6.29
C MET A 72 -12.61 -11.80 7.03
N THR A 73 -12.66 -12.91 6.31
CA THR A 73 -12.81 -14.27 6.84
C THR A 73 -11.53 -15.07 6.59
N ALA A 74 -11.34 -16.15 7.35
CA ALA A 74 -10.25 -17.10 7.13
C ALA A 74 -10.73 -18.29 6.27
N PRO A 75 -9.88 -18.87 5.41
CA PRO A 75 -10.20 -20.09 4.66
C PRO A 75 -10.01 -21.34 5.54
N ASP A 76 -10.75 -21.43 6.64
CA ASP A 76 -10.65 -22.48 7.67
C ASP A 76 -12.00 -23.10 8.09
N ASP A 77 -13.06 -22.87 7.32
CA ASP A 77 -14.45 -23.32 7.58
C ASP A 77 -15.01 -22.94 8.96
N SER A 78 -14.37 -22.00 9.67
CA SER A 78 -14.78 -21.61 11.02
C SER A 78 -15.91 -20.57 11.05
N ASP A 79 -16.24 -19.99 9.90
CA ASP A 79 -17.19 -18.87 9.73
C ASP A 79 -16.93 -17.70 10.70
N ARG A 80 -15.64 -17.46 10.98
CA ARG A 80 -15.19 -16.34 11.82
C ARG A 80 -14.88 -15.12 10.98
N ILE A 81 -15.28 -13.96 11.50
CA ILE A 81 -14.92 -12.66 10.97
C ILE A 81 -13.77 -12.08 11.78
N PHE A 82 -12.81 -11.52 11.05
CA PHE A 82 -11.66 -10.80 11.59
C PHE A 82 -11.78 -9.32 11.24
N VAL A 83 -11.67 -8.45 12.24
CA VAL A 83 -11.67 -6.99 12.07
C VAL A 83 -10.35 -6.40 12.53
N VAL A 84 -9.69 -5.72 11.61
CA VAL A 84 -8.40 -5.05 11.84
C VAL A 84 -8.65 -3.65 12.39
N GLY A 85 -8.13 -3.37 13.59
CA GLY A 85 -8.12 -2.04 14.19
C GLY A 85 -6.77 -1.34 14.00
N GLN A 86 -6.80 -0.06 13.67
CA GLN A 86 -5.60 0.74 13.36
C GLN A 86 -4.49 0.64 14.43
N LYS A 87 -4.85 0.52 15.71
CA LYS A 87 -3.91 0.44 16.84
C LYS A 87 -3.11 -0.89 16.93
N GLY A 88 -3.21 -1.77 15.94
CA GLY A 88 -2.48 -3.04 15.95
C GLY A 88 -3.22 -4.18 16.62
N ILE A 89 -4.54 -4.07 16.79
CA ILE A 89 -5.37 -5.12 17.37
C ILE A 89 -6.26 -5.72 16.29
N VAL A 90 -6.21 -7.04 16.14
CA VAL A 90 -7.13 -7.80 15.30
C VAL A 90 -8.15 -8.47 16.22
N TRP A 91 -9.43 -8.20 15.96
CA TRP A 91 -10.55 -8.81 16.66
C TRP A 91 -11.09 -9.99 15.87
N VAL A 92 -11.60 -11.01 16.55
CA VAL A 92 -12.30 -12.14 15.95
C VAL A 92 -13.62 -12.42 16.64
N PHE A 93 -14.64 -12.75 15.86
CA PHE A 93 -15.98 -13.12 16.34
C PHE A 93 -16.69 -14.02 15.33
N GLN A 94 -17.78 -14.65 15.75
CA GLN A 94 -18.59 -15.50 14.87
C GLN A 94 -19.41 -14.65 13.89
N ASN A 95 -19.57 -15.10 12.65
CA ASN A 95 -20.40 -14.44 11.64
C ASN A 95 -21.90 -14.63 11.92
N ASP A 96 -22.36 -14.10 13.05
CA ASP A 96 -23.74 -14.14 13.51
C ASP A 96 -24.18 -12.71 13.86
N PRO A 97 -25.23 -12.16 13.25
CA PRO A 97 -25.73 -10.81 13.57
C PRO A 97 -26.10 -10.60 15.04
N THR A 98 -26.38 -11.68 15.80
CA THR A 98 -26.73 -11.62 17.22
C THR A 98 -25.52 -11.64 18.14
N VAL A 99 -24.32 -11.88 17.61
CA VAL A 99 -23.08 -12.01 18.39
C VAL A 99 -22.83 -10.76 19.26
N ALA A 100 -22.71 -10.96 20.57
CA ALA A 100 -22.51 -9.86 21.52
C ALA A 100 -21.05 -9.71 21.98
N ASN A 101 -20.20 -10.67 21.67
CA ASN A 101 -18.83 -10.71 22.16
C ASN A 101 -17.84 -10.90 21.02
N LYS A 102 -16.71 -10.21 21.11
CA LYS A 102 -15.53 -10.38 20.24
C LYS A 102 -14.30 -10.65 21.10
N LYS A 103 -13.33 -11.38 20.55
CA LYS A 103 -12.06 -11.71 21.21
C LYS A 103 -10.91 -11.04 20.48
N ILE A 104 -9.80 -10.81 21.18
CA ILE A 104 -8.55 -10.43 20.53
C ILE A 104 -7.97 -11.68 19.88
N PHE A 105 -7.77 -11.64 18.57
CA PHE A 105 -7.04 -12.67 17.82
C PHE A 105 -5.54 -12.40 17.86
N LEU A 106 -5.15 -11.13 17.69
CA LEU A 106 -3.77 -10.70 17.68
C LEU A 106 -3.67 -9.29 18.26
N ASP A 107 -2.65 -9.06 19.08
CA ASP A 107 -2.25 -7.73 19.55
C ASP A 107 -0.76 -7.53 19.24
N ILE A 108 -0.48 -6.62 18.31
CA ILE A 108 0.87 -6.14 17.97
C ILE A 108 0.97 -4.63 18.19
N SER A 109 0.15 -4.07 19.08
CA SER A 109 0.09 -2.63 19.33
C SER A 109 1.44 -2.01 19.71
N GLU A 110 2.32 -2.79 20.35
CA GLU A 110 3.69 -2.36 20.67
C GLU A 110 4.59 -2.20 19.44
N GLN A 111 4.33 -2.97 18.37
CA GLN A 111 5.12 -2.95 17.13
C GLN A 111 4.60 -1.92 16.13
N VAL A 112 3.36 -1.48 16.30
CA VAL A 112 2.65 -0.61 15.37
C VAL A 112 2.79 0.85 15.78
N HIS A 113 3.27 1.67 14.85
CA HIS A 113 3.22 3.11 14.99
C HIS A 113 1.85 3.61 14.51
N SER A 114 1.05 4.20 15.39
CA SER A 114 -0.34 4.61 15.07
C SER A 114 -0.72 6.00 15.57
N THR A 115 0.25 6.92 15.69
CA THR A 115 -0.01 8.28 16.17
C THR A 115 -0.67 9.16 15.11
N GLY A 116 -0.34 8.94 13.83
CA GLY A 116 -0.90 9.62 12.67
C GLY A 116 -2.14 8.95 12.07
N ASN A 117 -2.90 9.72 11.29
CA ASN A 117 -4.14 9.26 10.69
C ASN A 117 -3.98 8.14 9.64
N GLN A 118 -2.85 8.13 8.94
CA GLN A 118 -2.51 7.14 7.90
C GLN A 118 -1.44 6.15 8.36
N GLN A 119 -1.20 6.05 9.67
CA GLN A 119 -0.28 5.08 10.25
C GLN A 119 -1.10 4.03 11.00
N GLY A 120 -0.55 2.83 11.18
CA GLY A 120 -1.20 1.78 11.96
C GLY A 120 -1.11 0.41 11.30
N LEU A 121 -1.94 -0.51 11.76
CA LEU A 121 -2.18 -1.80 11.13
C LEU A 121 -3.30 -1.66 10.10
N PHE A 122 -2.98 -1.85 8.82
CA PHE A 122 -3.92 -1.60 7.71
C PHE A 122 -4.70 -2.84 7.30
N HIS A 123 -4.01 -3.97 7.16
CA HIS A 123 -4.59 -5.17 6.56
C HIS A 123 -3.96 -6.46 7.11
N LEU A 124 -4.72 -7.54 6.97
CA LEU A 124 -4.32 -8.92 7.22
C LEU A 124 -4.67 -9.74 5.98
N ALA A 125 -3.84 -10.71 5.61
CA ALA A 125 -4.16 -11.68 4.57
C ALA A 125 -3.85 -13.09 5.07
N PHE A 126 -4.83 -13.99 5.02
CA PHE A 126 -4.62 -15.40 5.32
C PHE A 126 -3.96 -16.09 4.15
N ASP A 127 -3.04 -17.01 4.43
CA ASP A 127 -2.53 -17.93 3.42
C ASP A 127 -3.69 -18.79 2.87
N PRO A 128 -3.73 -19.11 1.56
CA PRO A 128 -4.77 -19.98 1.01
C PRO A 128 -4.89 -21.34 1.72
N ASN A 129 -3.81 -21.84 2.31
CA ASN A 129 -3.77 -23.07 3.10
C ASN A 129 -3.79 -22.81 4.62
N TYR A 130 -4.31 -21.68 5.07
CA TYR A 130 -4.34 -21.28 6.49
C TYR A 130 -4.91 -22.35 7.42
N ALA A 131 -5.94 -23.10 6.98
CA ALA A 131 -6.48 -24.24 7.73
C ALA A 131 -5.41 -25.29 8.09
N SER A 132 -4.39 -25.46 7.24
CA SER A 132 -3.34 -26.46 7.40
C SER A 132 -2.04 -25.88 7.98
N ASN A 133 -1.66 -24.66 7.60
CA ASN A 133 -0.36 -24.08 7.96
C ASN A 133 -0.41 -22.95 9.01
N GLY A 134 -1.59 -22.39 9.28
CA GLY A 134 -1.76 -21.29 10.24
C GLY A 134 -1.08 -19.97 9.84
N TYR A 135 -0.63 -19.81 8.59
CA TYR A 135 0.07 -18.61 8.15
C TYR A 135 -0.89 -17.48 7.75
N PHE A 136 -0.56 -16.28 8.19
CA PHE A 136 -1.18 -15.04 7.77
C PHE A 136 -0.14 -13.92 7.78
N TYR A 137 -0.43 -12.86 7.04
CA TYR A 137 0.49 -11.76 6.78
C TYR A 137 -0.16 -10.44 7.16
N LEU A 138 0.64 -9.47 7.61
CA LEU A 138 0.17 -8.17 8.08
C LEU A 138 0.83 -7.05 7.30
N SER A 139 0.09 -5.97 7.08
CA SER A 139 0.64 -4.70 6.56
C SER A 139 0.44 -3.61 7.61
N TYR A 140 1.55 -3.05 8.13
CA TYR A 140 1.51 -2.04 9.19
C TYR A 140 2.68 -1.05 9.12
N THR A 141 2.49 0.13 9.69
CA THR A 141 3.58 1.09 9.95
C THR A 141 4.34 0.65 11.21
N ALA A 142 5.63 0.34 11.09
CA ALA A 142 6.45 -0.10 12.22
C ALA A 142 6.92 1.07 13.10
N SER A 143 6.94 0.87 14.43
CA SER A 143 7.46 1.84 15.41
C SER A 143 8.99 2.02 15.35
N ALA A 144 9.70 0.97 14.96
CA ALA A 144 11.14 0.99 14.74
C ALA A 144 11.45 0.17 13.48
N PRO A 145 11.43 0.79 12.29
CA PRO A 145 11.82 0.07 11.08
C PRO A 145 13.28 -0.35 11.22
N HIS A 146 13.55 -1.66 11.17
CA HIS A 146 14.90 -2.15 10.99
C HIS A 146 15.34 -1.78 9.57
N CYS A 147 16.07 -0.68 9.43
CA CYS A 147 16.92 -0.49 8.27
C CYS A 147 18.06 -1.52 8.40
N ALA A 148 17.96 -2.63 7.67
CA ALA A 148 19.10 -3.49 7.41
C ALA A 148 19.96 -2.89 6.29
#